data_AF-A0A9P0K8D2-F1
#
_entry.id   AF-A0A9P0K8D2-F1
#
_cell.length_a   1.000
_cell.length_b   1.000
_cell.length_c   1.000
_cell.angle_alpha   90.00
_cell.angle_beta   90.00
_cell.angle_gamma   90.00
#
_symmetry.space_group_name_H-M   'P 1'
#
loop_
_entity.id
_entity.type
_entity.pdbx_description
1 polymer ?
#
loop_
_entity_poly.entity_id
_entity_poly.type
_entity_poly.pdbx_seq_one_letter_code
_entity_poly.pdbx_strand_id
1 'polypeptide(L)'
;MLATPASPVRERLGAEERANLQAKSPPREQIPIKFNPPSGQQINISGREIIRQGFQLRGISDEAVETIIDSISTATISQYACTYRLWYKYCEEKQIPVFQANVLQ
;
A
#
# COMPACT_ATOMS: atom_id res chain seq x y z
N MET A 1 66.15 -47.65 -1.70
CA MET A 1 65.69 -47.05 -0.42
C MET A 1 64.71 -45.93 -0.75
N LEU A 2 63.85 -45.57 0.20
CA LEU A 2 62.63 -44.76 -0.01
C LEU A 2 62.89 -43.26 -0.21
N ALA A 3 62.09 -42.59 -1.07
CA ALA A 3 61.34 -41.36 -0.75
C ALA A 3 60.63 -40.71 -1.97
N THR A 4 59.36 -40.34 -1.77
CA THR A 4 58.57 -39.27 -2.45
C THR A 4 57.63 -38.70 -1.34
N PRO A 5 56.99 -37.50 -1.44
CA PRO A 5 56.53 -36.72 -2.61
C PRO A 5 57.34 -35.38 -2.76
N ALA A 6 56.93 -34.25 -3.37
CA ALA A 6 55.63 -33.77 -3.88
C ALA A 6 55.77 -32.70 -5.02
N SER A 7 54.63 -32.18 -5.48
CA SER A 7 54.49 -31.00 -6.38
C SER A 7 54.28 -29.71 -5.54
N PRO A 8 54.41 -28.46 -6.08
CA PRO A 8 53.62 -27.98 -7.24
C PRO A 8 54.36 -27.12 -8.27
N VAL A 9 54.05 -27.33 -9.56
CA VAL A 9 54.29 -26.34 -10.63
C VAL A 9 53.29 -25.19 -10.46
N ARG A 10 53.78 -24.00 -10.09
CA ARG A 10 52.94 -22.80 -9.94
C ARG A 10 52.89 -22.03 -11.26
N GLU A 11 52.16 -22.58 -12.21
CA GLU A 11 51.93 -21.98 -13.53
C GLU A 11 51.23 -20.63 -13.38
N ARG A 12 51.78 -19.59 -14.01
CA ARG A 12 51.30 -18.21 -13.84
C ARG A 12 50.16 -17.94 -14.82
N LEU A 13 48.92 -18.06 -14.34
CA LEU A 13 47.74 -17.58 -15.08
C LEU A 13 47.96 -16.11 -15.53
N GLY A 14 47.83 -15.89 -16.83
CA GLY A 14 48.15 -14.62 -17.48
C GLY A 14 47.20 -13.49 -17.09
N ALA A 15 47.64 -12.25 -17.24
CA ALA A 15 46.83 -11.06 -16.92
C ALA A 15 45.55 -10.95 -17.77
N GLU A 16 45.53 -11.54 -18.97
CA GLU A 16 44.40 -11.50 -19.91
C GLU A 16 43.19 -12.31 -19.43
N GLU A 17 43.39 -13.43 -18.75
CA GLU A 17 42.30 -14.27 -18.24
C GLU A 17 41.54 -13.57 -17.10
N ARG A 18 42.22 -12.69 -16.35
CA ARG A 18 41.58 -11.81 -15.35
C ARG A 18 40.75 -10.69 -15.99
N ALA A 19 41.10 -10.24 -17.19
CA ALA A 19 40.34 -9.22 -17.90
C ALA A 19 39.02 -9.77 -18.46
N ASN A 20 38.99 -11.04 -18.89
CA ASN A 20 37.81 -11.64 -19.51
C ASN A 20 36.69 -11.99 -18.51
N LEU A 21 37.00 -12.19 -17.22
CA LEU A 21 35.99 -12.30 -16.16
C LEU A 21 35.27 -10.97 -15.86
N GLN A 22 35.75 -9.84 -16.40
CA GLN A 22 35.07 -8.55 -16.37
C GLN A 22 34.01 -8.41 -17.49
N ALA A 23 33.51 -9.54 -18.04
CA ALA A 23 32.45 -9.59 -19.04
C ALA A 23 31.09 -9.12 -18.50
N LYS A 24 30.97 -7.79 -18.36
CA LYS A 24 29.76 -6.96 -18.41
C LYS A 24 28.45 -7.72 -18.18
N SER A 25 28.10 -7.92 -16.90
CA SER A 25 26.76 -8.35 -16.50
C SER A 25 25.70 -7.56 -17.28
N PRO A 26 24.65 -8.21 -17.82
CA PRO A 26 23.63 -7.49 -18.57
C PRO A 26 23.02 -6.39 -17.70
N PRO A 27 22.66 -5.22 -18.27
CA PRO A 27 21.93 -4.21 -17.53
C PRO A 27 20.70 -4.86 -16.93
N ARG A 28 20.56 -4.83 -15.60
CA ARG A 28 19.29 -5.16 -14.96
C ARG A 28 18.31 -4.08 -15.40
N GLU A 29 17.47 -4.40 -16.40
CA GLU A 29 16.26 -3.63 -16.66
C GLU A 29 15.47 -3.61 -15.36
N GLN A 30 15.48 -2.46 -14.70
CA GLN A 30 14.59 -2.19 -13.59
C GLN A 30 13.21 -2.03 -14.20
N ILE A 31 12.52 -3.15 -14.41
CA ILE A 31 11.09 -3.16 -14.67
C ILE A 31 10.49 -2.31 -13.53
N PRO A 32 9.86 -1.15 -13.84
CA PRO A 32 9.33 -0.29 -12.80
C PRO A 32 8.14 -1.02 -12.19
N ILE A 33 8.39 -1.77 -11.11
CA ILE A 33 7.35 -2.35 -10.29
C ILE A 33 6.57 -1.16 -9.76
N LYS A 34 5.39 -0.90 -10.32
CA LYS A 34 4.38 0.00 -9.74
C LYS A 34 3.82 -0.65 -8.46
N PHE A 35 4.70 -0.88 -7.49
CA PHE A 35 4.33 -1.23 -6.12
C PHE A 35 3.83 0.05 -5.47
N ASN A 36 2.61 0.43 -5.83
CA ASN A 36 1.86 1.39 -5.04
C ASN A 36 1.26 0.55 -3.90
N PRO A 37 1.79 0.61 -2.66
CA PRO A 37 1.21 -0.15 -1.56
C PRO A 37 -0.26 0.26 -1.41
N PRO A 38 -1.18 -0.65 -1.01
CA PRO A 38 -2.57 -0.27 -0.78
C PRO A 38 -2.71 0.87 0.25
N SER A 39 -1.72 1.03 1.14
CA SER A 39 -1.53 2.16 2.05
C SER A 39 -1.40 3.54 1.37
N GLY A 40 -0.96 3.58 0.10
CA GLY A 40 -0.83 4.79 -0.71
C GLY A 40 -2.10 5.17 -1.49
N GLN A 41 -3.08 4.27 -1.59
CA GLN A 41 -4.42 4.61 -2.09
C GLN A 41 -5.23 5.28 -0.97
N GLN A 42 -4.90 6.54 -0.69
CA GLN A 42 -5.61 7.33 0.31
C GLN A 42 -6.96 7.78 -0.25
N ILE A 43 -8.05 7.28 0.36
CA ILE A 43 -9.36 7.89 0.19
C ILE A 43 -9.35 9.18 1.02
N ASN A 44 -9.37 10.31 0.32
CA ASN A 44 -9.23 11.64 0.91
C ASN A 44 -10.46 12.12 1.71
N ILE A 45 -11.43 11.23 1.98
CA ILE A 45 -12.63 11.56 2.74
C ILE A 45 -12.34 11.58 4.25
N SER A 46 -12.96 12.52 4.96
CA SER A 46 -12.87 12.61 6.43
C SER A 46 -13.93 11.74 7.10
N GLY A 47 -13.68 11.25 8.31
CA GLY A 47 -14.74 10.61 9.12
C GLY A 47 -15.91 11.56 9.38
N ARG A 48 -15.64 12.86 9.56
CA ARG A 48 -16.65 13.92 9.71
C ARG A 48 -17.54 14.04 8.47
N GLU A 49 -16.93 13.91 7.29
CA GLU A 49 -17.61 13.99 5.99
C GLU A 49 -18.57 12.82 5.78
N ILE A 50 -18.13 11.58 6.07
CA ILE A 50 -18.97 10.39 5.96
C ILE A 50 -20.19 10.49 6.90
N ILE A 51 -19.99 10.97 8.14
CA ILE A 51 -21.11 11.20 9.08
C ILE A 51 -22.09 12.24 8.52
N ARG A 52 -21.59 13.37 7.97
CA ARG A 52 -22.45 14.43 7.42
C ARG A 52 -23.34 13.93 6.30
N GLN A 53 -22.75 13.28 5.30
CA GLN A 53 -23.47 12.74 4.14
C GLN A 53 -24.54 11.73 4.57
N GLY A 54 -24.23 10.87 5.55
CA GLY A 54 -25.16 9.89 6.10
C GLY A 54 -26.42 10.49 6.77
N PHE A 55 -26.33 11.73 7.29
CA PHE A 55 -27.49 12.46 7.83
C PHE A 55 -28.18 13.35 6.79
N GLN A 56 -27.43 14.00 5.90
CA GLN A 56 -28.00 14.79 4.79
C GLN A 56 -28.87 13.91 3.88
N LEU A 57 -28.43 12.69 3.56
CA LEU A 57 -29.21 11.70 2.79
C LEU A 57 -30.49 11.21 3.50
N ARG A 58 -30.65 11.51 4.79
CA ARG A 58 -31.87 11.25 5.57
C ARG A 58 -32.77 12.49 5.69
N GLY A 59 -32.42 13.59 5.02
CA GLY A 59 -33.19 14.84 5.03
C GLY A 59 -33.00 15.71 6.27
N ILE A 60 -31.93 15.52 7.05
CA ILE A 60 -31.61 16.42 8.17
C ILE A 60 -30.95 17.70 7.60
N SER A 61 -31.36 18.88 8.08
CA SER A 61 -30.81 20.16 7.63
C SER A 61 -29.36 20.37 8.07
N ASP A 62 -28.58 21.11 7.30
CA ASP A 62 -27.13 21.26 7.51
C ASP A 62 -26.79 21.81 8.91
N GLU A 63 -27.59 22.73 9.45
CA GLU A 63 -27.40 23.30 10.78
C GLU A 63 -27.59 22.23 11.87
N ALA A 64 -28.59 21.36 11.70
CA ALA A 64 -28.84 20.25 12.61
C ALA A 64 -27.76 19.16 12.46
N VAL A 65 -27.28 18.89 11.24
CA VAL A 65 -26.19 17.92 11.03
C VAL A 65 -24.88 18.39 11.66
N GLU A 66 -24.49 19.66 11.49
CA GLU A 66 -23.28 20.19 12.12
C GLU A 66 -23.41 20.19 13.66
N THR A 67 -24.60 20.52 14.21
CA THR A 67 -24.89 20.38 15.65
C THR A 67 -24.76 18.93 16.13
N ILE A 68 -25.25 17.96 15.37
CA ILE A 68 -25.10 16.53 15.69
C ILE A 68 -23.62 16.12 15.64
N ILE A 69 -22.88 16.52 14.61
CA ILE A 69 -21.46 16.19 14.45
C ILE A 69 -20.63 16.76 15.60
N ASP A 70 -20.87 18.02 15.99
CA ASP A 70 -20.09 18.69 17.04
C ASP A 70 -20.46 18.20 18.44
N SER A 71 -21.59 17.49 18.59
CA SER A 71 -21.89 16.70 19.80
C SER A 71 -21.03 15.44 19.95
N ILE A 72 -20.33 15.02 18.89
CA ILE A 72 -19.45 13.84 18.89
C ILE A 72 -17.99 14.31 19.08
N SER A 73 -17.28 13.72 20.04
CA SER A 73 -15.89 14.11 20.29
C SER A 73 -14.98 13.86 19.08
N THR A 74 -14.00 14.75 18.85
CA THR A 74 -13.01 14.62 17.78
C THR A 74 -12.22 13.32 17.86
N ALA A 75 -11.95 12.82 19.08
CA ALA A 75 -11.34 11.52 19.32
C ALA A 75 -12.24 10.37 18.83
N THR A 76 -13.53 10.41 19.14
CA THR A 76 -14.53 9.43 18.68
C THR A 76 -14.64 9.42 17.15
N ILE A 77 -14.75 10.59 16.52
CA ILE A 77 -14.76 10.70 15.05
C ILE A 77 -13.47 10.10 14.45
N SER A 78 -12.31 10.36 15.07
CA SER A 78 -11.01 9.85 14.61
C SER A 78 -10.88 8.33 14.73
N GLN A 79 -11.42 7.75 15.81
CA GLN A 79 -11.46 6.29 16.00
C GLN A 79 -12.27 5.59 14.90
N TYR A 80 -13.47 6.09 14.59
CA TYR A 80 -14.33 5.50 13.56
C TYR A 80 -13.92 5.87 12.12
N ALA A 81 -13.16 6.95 11.91
CA ALA A 81 -12.74 7.40 10.57
C ALA A 81 -12.00 6.32 9.77
N CYS A 82 -11.22 5.45 10.44
CA CYS A 82 -10.52 4.34 9.79
C CYS A 82 -11.51 3.32 9.21
N THR A 83 -12.44 2.83 10.03
CA THR A 83 -13.47 1.86 9.64
C THR A 83 -14.42 2.43 8.61
N TYR A 84 -14.83 3.70 8.74
CA TYR A 84 -15.67 4.37 7.76
C TYR A 84 -15.00 4.50 6.39
N ARG A 85 -13.71 4.83 6.33
CA ARG A 85 -12.94 4.86 5.06
C ARG A 85 -12.83 3.47 4.43
N LEU A 86 -12.63 2.42 5.23
CA LEU A 86 -12.57 1.05 4.73
C LEU A 86 -13.92 0.59 4.15
N TRP A 87 -15.03 0.92 4.82
CA TRP A 87 -16.39 0.68 4.31
C TRP A 87 -16.64 1.46 3.01
N TYR A 88 -16.28 2.74 2.97
CA TYR A 88 -16.42 3.59 1.78
C TYR A 88 -15.64 3.00 0.60
N LYS A 89 -14.38 2.58 0.81
CA LYS A 89 -13.56 1.88 -0.19
C LYS A 89 -14.26 0.65 -0.75
N TYR A 90 -14.72 -0.22 0.15
CA TYR A 90 -15.38 -1.46 -0.20
C TYR A 90 -16.64 -1.18 -1.04
N CYS A 91 -17.42 -0.17 -0.67
CA CYS A 91 -18.62 0.22 -1.41
C CYS A 91 -18.30 0.76 -2.80
N GLU A 92 -17.30 1.62 -2.96
CA GLU A 92 -16.84 2.09 -4.28
C GLU A 92 -16.36 0.91 -5.15
N GLU A 93 -15.50 0.04 -4.61
CA GLU A 93 -14.96 -1.12 -5.33
C GLU A 93 -16.03 -2.15 -5.73
N LYS A 94 -17.12 -2.26 -4.96
CA LYS A 94 -18.24 -3.18 -5.20
C LYS A 94 -19.45 -2.54 -5.87
N GLN A 95 -19.41 -1.23 -6.15
CA GLN A 95 -20.55 -0.46 -6.66
C GLN A 95 -21.81 -0.61 -5.77
N ILE A 96 -21.59 -0.66 -4.45
CA ILE A 96 -22.66 -0.72 -3.44
C ILE A 96 -22.97 0.72 -2.99
N PRO A 97 -24.24 1.13 -2.88
CA PRO A 97 -24.61 2.40 -2.27
C PRO A 97 -24.11 2.52 -0.81
N VAL A 98 -23.14 3.40 -0.56
CA VAL A 98 -22.45 3.55 0.75
C VAL A 98 -23.41 3.73 1.93
N PHE A 99 -24.48 4.49 1.71
CA PHE A 99 -25.40 4.98 2.75
C PHE A 99 -26.81 4.35 2.68
N GLN A 100 -27.08 3.49 1.70
CA GLN A 100 -28.41 2.90 1.50
C GLN A 100 -28.36 1.39 1.71
N ALA A 101 -28.99 0.93 2.80
CA ALA A 101 -29.18 -0.49 3.04
C ALA A 101 -30.32 -1.01 2.16
N ASN A 102 -30.00 -1.86 1.17
CA ASN A 102 -31.01 -2.62 0.44
C ASN A 102 -31.38 -3.89 1.24
N VAL A 103 -32.20 -3.70 2.27
CA VAL A 103 -32.94 -4.80 2.92
C VAL A 103 -34.27 -4.94 2.19
N LEU A 104 -34.46 -6.09 1.53
CA LEU A 104 -35.79 -6.53 1.12
C LEU A 104 -36.62 -6.76 2.39
N GLN A 105 -37.63 -5.92 2.61
CA GLN A 105 -38.63 -6.05 3.68
C GLN A 105 -39.86 -6.79 3.19
#